data_AF-A0A7J9QD63-F1
#
_entry.id   AF-A0A7J9QD63-F1
#
_cell.length_a   1.000
_cell.length_b   1.000
_cell.length_c   1.000
_cell.angle_alpha   90.00
_cell.angle_beta   90.00
_cell.angle_gamma   90.00
#
_symmetry.space_group_name_H-M   'P 1'
#
loop_
_entity.id
_entity.type
_entity.pdbx_description
1 polymer ?
#
loop_
_entity_poly.entity_id
_entity_poly.type
_entity_poly.pdbx_seq_one_letter_code
_entity_poly.pdbx_strand_id
1 'polypeptide(L)'
;MVISSAQEYVEFFINLNMGNEVSLLRFINNEKMTLKQKLKNKINEKEPIEKGINILESIIKEISENGEPKVLSKYQISNERKHG
;
A
#
# COMPACT_ATOMS: atom_id res chain seq x y z
N MET A 1 10.82 2.35 -4.66
CA MET A 1 9.60 1.69 -5.15
C MET A 1 8.71 2.77 -5.74
N VAL A 2 8.30 2.62 -6.99
CA VAL A 2 7.24 3.45 -7.56
C VAL A 2 5.95 2.69 -7.27
N ILE A 3 5.08 3.24 -6.44
CA ILE A 3 3.79 2.65 -6.15
C ILE A 3 2.87 3.01 -7.32
N SER A 4 2.56 2.05 -8.17
CA SER A 4 1.76 2.29 -9.39
C SER A 4 0.27 2.07 -9.16
N SER A 5 -0.10 1.17 -8.25
CA SER A 5 -1.49 0.89 -7.90
C SER A 5 -1.65 0.29 -6.49
N ALA A 6 -2.87 0.33 -5.95
CA ALA A 6 -3.20 -0.33 -4.69
C ALA A 6 -3.01 -1.86 -4.77
N GLN A 7 -3.35 -2.46 -5.91
CA GLN A 7 -3.21 -3.90 -6.16
C GLN A 7 -1.74 -4.33 -6.03
N GLU A 8 -0.85 -3.70 -6.79
CA GLU A 8 0.59 -4.03 -6.75
C GLU A 8 1.18 -3.86 -5.35
N TYR A 9 0.74 -2.83 -4.62
CA TYR A 9 1.25 -2.57 -3.28
C TYR A 9 0.82 -3.63 -2.26
N VAL A 10 -0.47 -4.01 -2.28
CA VAL A 10 -0.99 -5.02 -1.36
C VAL A 10 -0.47 -6.42 -1.73
N GLU A 11 -0.36 -6.74 -3.02
CA GLU A 11 0.30 -7.97 -3.48
C GLU A 11 1.75 -8.04 -3.03
N PHE A 12 2.51 -6.95 -3.17
CA PHE A 12 3.88 -6.87 -2.67
C PHE A 12 3.93 -7.15 -1.16
N PHE A 13 3.06 -6.52 -0.37
CA PHE A 13 2.97 -6.77 1.07
C PHE A 13 2.68 -8.23 1.40
N ILE A 14 1.72 -8.86 0.72
CA ILE A 14 1.37 -10.28 0.92
C ILE A 14 2.58 -11.17 0.59
N ASN A 15 3.27 -10.88 -0.52
CA ASN A 15 4.41 -11.67 -0.99
C ASN A 15 5.66 -11.51 -0.12
N LEU A 16 5.78 -10.44 0.67
CA LEU A 16 6.85 -10.31 1.67
C LEU A 16 6.71 -11.35 2.79
N ASN A 17 5.52 -11.96 2.96
CA ASN A 17 5.24 -12.95 4.00
C ASN A 17 5.74 -12.50 5.38
N MET A 18 5.36 -11.29 5.79
CA MET A 18 5.79 -10.65 7.05
C MET A 18 5.26 -11.37 8.31
N GLY A 19 4.60 -12.52 8.16
CA GLY A 19 3.94 -13.25 9.23
C GLY A 19 2.84 -12.45 9.90
N ASN A 20 2.46 -12.86 11.12
CA ASN A 20 1.44 -12.18 11.92
C ASN A 20 1.98 -10.98 12.71
N GLU A 21 3.25 -10.60 12.53
CA GLU A 21 3.91 -9.57 13.33
C GLU A 21 3.65 -8.14 12.84
N VAL A 22 3.34 -7.98 11.55
CA VAL A 22 3.14 -6.68 10.92
C VAL A 22 1.83 -6.66 10.15
N SER A 23 0.89 -5.83 10.59
CA SER A 23 -0.35 -5.57 9.86
C SER A 23 -0.11 -4.71 8.62
N LEU A 24 -0.96 -4.86 7.62
CA LEU A 24 -0.94 -4.04 6.40
C LEU A 24 -1.08 -2.55 6.75
N LEU A 25 -1.96 -2.22 7.70
CA LEU A 25 -2.14 -0.85 8.16
C LEU A 25 -0.86 -0.25 8.75
N ARG A 26 -0.13 -1.02 9.59
CA ARG A 26 1.14 -0.57 10.18
C ARG A 26 2.19 -0.37 9.08
N PHE A 27 2.27 -1.30 8.14
CA PHE A 27 3.19 -1.22 7.02
C PHE A 27 2.94 0.02 6.15
N ILE A 28 1.69 0.29 5.78
CA ILE A 28 1.30 1.47 5.00
C ILE A 28 1.62 2.77 5.74
N ASN A 29 1.32 2.84 7.03
CA ASN A 29 1.58 4.06 7.81
C ASN A 29 3.08 4.40 7.88
N ASN A 30 3.94 3.39 8.01
CA ASN A 30 5.39 3.56 7.99
C ASN A 30 5.88 4.10 6.64
N GLU A 31 5.41 3.52 5.53
CA GLU A 31 5.80 3.98 4.19
C GLU A 31 5.27 5.40 3.91
N LYS A 32 4.02 5.68 4.29
CA LYS A 32 3.42 7.02 4.16
C LYS A 32 4.23 8.08 4.90
N MET A 33 4.68 7.79 6.12
CA MET A 33 5.55 8.69 6.88
C MET A 33 6.86 8.97 6.12
N THR A 34 7.48 7.92 5.58
CA THR A 34 8.71 8.00 4.78
C THR A 34 8.52 8.83 3.51
N LEU A 35 7.42 8.62 2.78
CA LEU A 35 7.09 9.40 1.57
C LEU A 35 6.82 10.87 1.90
N LYS A 36 6.10 11.18 2.98
CA LYS A 36 5.88 12.56 3.43
C LYS A 36 7.19 13.27 3.79
N GLN A 37 8.15 12.57 4.40
CA GLN A 37 9.47 13.13 4.67
C GLN A 37 10.25 13.39 3.38
N LYS A 38 10.21 12.46 2.42
CA LYS A 38 10.84 12.63 1.10
C LYS A 38 10.22 13.80 0.32
N LEU A 39 8.91 13.98 0.38
CA LEU A 39 8.19 15.07 -0.28
C LEU A 39 8.63 16.44 0.24
N LYS A 40 8.86 16.56 1.56
CA LYS A 40 9.36 17.80 2.18
C LYS A 40 10.77 18.14 1.71
N ASN A 41 11.61 17.13 1.44
CA ASN A 41 13.02 17.31 1.15
C ASN A 41 13.36 17.39 -0.36
N LYS A 42 12.45 16.97 -1.27
CA LYS A 42 12.70 16.94 -2.72
C LYS A 42 11.87 17.97 -3.49
N ILE A 43 12.54 18.74 -4.36
CA ILE A 43 11.88 19.76 -5.21
C ILE A 43 11.40 19.17 -6.55
N ASN A 44 12.13 18.21 -7.14
CA ASN A 44 11.91 17.76 -8.52
C ASN A 44 11.12 16.45 -8.69
N GLU A 45 10.80 15.74 -7.59
CA GLU A 45 10.15 14.42 -7.63
C GLU A 45 8.80 14.41 -6.88
N LYS A 46 8.15 15.57 -6.74
CA LYS A 46 6.95 15.70 -5.91
C LYS A 46 5.77 14.88 -6.44
N GLU A 47 5.50 14.95 -7.73
CA GLU A 47 4.30 14.34 -8.33
C GLU A 47 4.27 12.79 -8.18
N PRO A 48 5.35 12.03 -8.44
CA PRO A 48 5.34 10.59 -8.17
C PRO A 48 5.19 10.26 -6.68
N ILE A 49 5.76 11.07 -5.78
CA ILE A 49 5.66 10.86 -4.33
C ILE A 49 4.23 11.10 -3.86
N GLU A 50 3.58 12.17 -4.34
CA GLU A 50 2.18 12.48 -4.05
C GLU A 50 1.23 11.39 -4.56
N LYS A 51 1.45 10.88 -5.78
CA LYS A 51 0.69 9.73 -6.31
C LYS A 51 0.83 8.51 -5.40
N GLY A 52 2.05 8.20 -4.95
CA GLY A 52 2.27 7.12 -3.99
C GLY A 52 1.50 7.32 -2.68
N ILE A 53 1.54 8.53 -2.11
CA ILE A 53 0.79 8.85 -0.88
C ILE A 53 -0.72 8.68 -1.09
N ASN A 54 -1.26 9.14 -2.21
CA ASN A 54 -2.70 9.01 -2.50
C ASN A 54 -3.14 7.55 -2.61
N ILE A 55 -2.31 6.68 -3.18
CA ILE A 55 -2.57 5.24 -3.23
C ILE A 55 -2.58 4.64 -1.81
N LEU A 56 -1.60 5.00 -0.98
CA LEU A 56 -1.56 4.55 0.42
C LEU A 56 -2.79 5.02 1.20
N GLU A 57 -3.25 6.25 0.97
CA GLU A 57 -4.46 6.80 1.59
C GLU A 57 -5.74 6.09 1.15
N SER A 58 -5.84 5.67 -0.11
CA SER A 58 -7.00 4.90 -0.57
C SER A 58 -7.08 3.54 0.11
N ILE A 59 -5.95 2.86 0.31
CA ILE A 59 -5.91 1.56 1.02
C ILE A 59 -6.26 1.75 2.49
N ILE A 60 -5.73 2.79 3.16
CA ILE A 60 -6.09 3.10 4.56
C ILE A 60 -7.60 3.32 4.68
N LYS A 61 -8.21 4.08 3.75
CA LYS A 61 -9.65 4.31 3.74
C LYS A 61 -10.42 2.99 3.59
N GLU A 62 -9.99 2.13 2.68
CA GLU A 62 -10.61 0.82 2.46
C GLU A 62 -10.52 -0.09 3.70
N ILE A 63 -9.38 -0.08 4.40
CA ILE A 63 -9.19 -0.79 5.68
C ILE A 63 -10.12 -0.22 6.76
N SER A 64 -10.26 1.10 6.83
CA SER A 64 -11.17 1.75 7.79
C SER A 64 -12.64 1.42 7.54
N GLU A 65 -13.03 1.21 6.29
CA GLU A 65 -14.42 0.92 5.89
C GLU A 65 -14.75 -0.58 6.01
N ASN A 66 -13.81 -1.46 5.66
CA ASN A 66 -14.09 -2.89 5.49
C ASN A 66 -13.37 -3.81 6.49
N GLY A 67 -12.38 -3.28 7.21
CA GLY A 67 -11.45 -4.05 8.02
C GLY A 67 -10.33 -4.68 7.19
N GLU A 68 -9.15 -4.76 7.79
CA GLU A 68 -7.93 -5.26 7.14
C GLU A 68 -8.06 -6.67 6.54
N PRO A 69 -8.71 -7.66 7.21
CA PRO A 69 -8.84 -9.01 6.64
C PRO A 69 -9.60 -9.03 5.31
N LYS A 70 -10.68 -8.24 5.17
CA LYS A 70 -11.47 -8.20 3.93
C LYS A 70 -10.68 -7.56 2.78
N VAL A 71 -9.89 -6.54 3.10
CA VAL A 71 -8.98 -5.89 2.15
C VAL A 71 -7.96 -6.90 1.65
N LEU A 72 -7.26 -7.59 2.54
CA LEU A 72 -6.28 -8.62 2.15
C LEU A 72 -6.89 -9.70 1.25
N SER A 73 -8.06 -10.26 1.61
CA SER A 73 -8.73 -11.27 0.79
C SER A 73 -9.12 -10.75 -0.60
N LYS A 74 -9.61 -9.51 -0.71
CA LYS A 74 -9.97 -8.89 -2.00
C LYS A 74 -8.78 -8.83 -2.95
N TYR A 75 -7.63 -8.38 -2.45
CA TYR A 75 -6.41 -8.24 -3.25
C TYR A 75 -5.78 -9.59 -3.57
N GLN A 76 -5.88 -10.58 -2.67
CA GLN A 76 -5.41 -11.95 -2.91
C GLN A 76 -6.20 -12.68 -4.00
N ILE A 77 -7.54 -12.60 -4.00
CA ILE A 77 -8.40 -13.19 -5.05
C ILE A 77 -8.11 -12.58 -6.42
N SER A 78 -7.83 -11.27 -6.45
CA SER A 78 -7.49 -10.56 -7.68
C SER A 78 -6.17 -11.02 -8.29
N ASN A 79 -5.23 -11.51 -7.45
CA ASN A 79 -3.97 -12.11 -7.89
C ASN A 79 -4.18 -13.51 -8.49
N GLU A 80 -4.95 -14.38 -7.82
CA GLU A 80 -5.24 -15.74 -8.29
C GLU A 80 -5.94 -15.75 -9.66
N ARG A 81 -6.86 -14.80 -9.90
CA ARG A 81 -7.55 -14.67 -11.20
C ARG A 81 -6.66 -14.20 -12.35
N LYS A 82 -5.49 -13.61 -12.08
CA LYS A 82 -4.54 -13.18 -13.12
C LYS A 82 -3.57 -14.28 -13.56
N HIS A 83 -3.44 -15.33 -12.75
CA HIS A 83 -2.50 -16.44 -12.96
C HIS A 83 -3.20 -17.79 -13.19
N GLY A 84 -4.52 -17.81 -13.33
CA GLY A 84 -5.35 -18.99 -13.61
C GLY A 84 -5.81 -19.10 -15.07
#